data_AF-A0A943JUJ8-F1
#
_entry.id   AF-A0A943JUJ8-F1
#
_cell.length_a   1.000
_cell.length_b   1.000
_cell.length_c   1.000
_cell.angle_alpha   90.00
_cell.angle_beta   90.00
_cell.angle_gamma   90.00
#
_symmetry.space_group_name_H-M   'P 1'
#
loop_
_entity.id
_entity.type
_entity.pdbx_description
1 polymer ?
#
loop_
_entity_poly.entity_id
_entity_poly.type
_entity_poly.pdbx_seq_one_letter_code
_entity_poly.pdbx_strand_id
1 'polypeptide(L)'
;MDIKQLVNLGIEESKAKEIYNKIEKYILEEIKLKTKEYENKILDLELKMAVERQLFMSKAKNIKATMALIDFNKLDRKNIDEKAIKNMVDELRNNEETKFLFSEEEYNKITGFKPLESNISSIANRQLSYEELCKYYEKGIF
;
A
#
# COMPACT_ATOMS: atom_id res chain seq x y z
N MET A 1 5.65 23.14 37.32
CA MET A 1 5.08 23.70 38.56
C MET A 1 6.23 23.78 39.55
N ASP A 2 6.69 24.98 39.86
CA ASP A 2 7.94 25.19 40.62
C ASP A 2 7.67 25.15 42.14
N ILE A 3 8.65 24.76 42.97
CA ILE A 3 8.48 24.66 44.44
C ILE A 3 8.03 26.01 45.02
N LYS A 4 8.52 27.12 44.45
CA LYS A 4 8.12 28.48 44.79
C LYS A 4 6.63 28.75 44.57
N GLN A 5 6.00 28.12 43.58
CA GLN A 5 4.56 28.25 43.31
C GLN A 5 3.72 27.48 44.34
N LEU A 6 4.23 26.33 44.82
CA LEU A 6 3.58 25.51 45.85
C LEU A 6 3.64 26.17 47.24
N VAL A 7 4.79 26.77 47.59
CA VAL A 7 4.95 27.51 48.85
C VAL A 7 4.09 28.78 48.86
N ASN A 8 3.95 29.48 47.73
CA ASN A 8 3.05 30.63 47.59
C ASN A 8 1.56 30.30 47.73
N LEU A 9 1.18 29.01 47.68
CA LEU A 9 -0.19 28.52 47.94
C LEU A 9 -0.42 28.10 49.39
N GLY A 10 0.54 28.37 50.30
CA GLY A 10 0.41 28.08 51.74
C GLY A 10 0.78 26.65 52.14
N ILE A 11 1.43 25.89 51.26
CA ILE A 11 1.91 24.54 51.56
C ILE A 11 3.27 24.63 52.27
N GLU A 12 3.43 23.94 53.41
CA GLU A 12 4.72 23.80 54.10
C GLU A 12 5.79 23.29 53.13
N GLU A 13 6.98 23.88 53.19
CA GLU A 13 8.05 23.62 52.20
C GLU A 13 8.45 22.13 52.11
N SER A 14 8.34 21.39 53.22
CA SER A 14 8.57 19.93 53.26
C SER A 14 7.52 19.16 52.46
N LYS A 15 6.23 19.46 52.65
CA LYS A 15 5.11 18.87 51.90
C LYS A 15 5.15 19.27 50.43
N ALA A 16 5.53 20.51 50.14
CA ALA A 16 5.71 20.99 48.77
C ALA A 16 6.78 20.20 48.01
N LYS A 17 7.92 19.90 48.66
CA LYS A 17 8.99 19.05 48.09
C LYS A 17 8.51 17.62 47.85
N GLU A 18 7.75 17.03 48.78
CA GLU A 18 7.23 15.67 48.62
C GLU A 18 6.23 15.56 47.45
N ILE A 19 5.34 16.55 47.33
CA ILE A 19 4.37 16.63 46.22
C ILE A 19 5.10 16.78 44.88
N TYR A 20 6.10 17.66 44.81
CA TYR A 20 6.90 17.86 43.61
C TYR A 20 7.59 16.56 43.15
N ASN A 21 8.25 15.85 44.08
CA ASN A 21 8.93 14.60 43.77
C ASN A 21 7.97 13.51 43.28
N LYS A 22 6.75 13.44 43.83
CA LYS A 22 5.71 12.51 43.36
C LYS A 22 5.24 12.85 41.95
N ILE A 23 5.03 14.14 41.67
CA ILE A 23 4.65 14.63 40.34
C ILE A 23 5.76 14.33 39.33
N GLU A 24 7.01 14.61 39.66
CA GLU A 24 8.15 14.34 38.79
C GLU A 24 8.28 12.85 38.47
N LYS A 25 8.17 11.98 39.49
CA LYS A 25 8.18 10.53 39.29
C LYS A 25 7.03 10.06 38.38
N TYR A 26 5.81 10.54 38.62
CA TYR A 26 4.65 10.20 37.80
C TYR A 26 4.84 10.63 36.34
N ILE A 27 5.32 11.86 36.11
CA ILE A 27 5.63 12.38 34.77
C ILE A 27 6.70 11.53 34.10
N LEU A 28 7.77 11.15 34.82
CA LEU A 28 8.84 10.31 34.28
C LEU A 28 8.33 8.91 33.89
N GLU A 29 7.47 8.30 34.71
CA GLU A 29 6.85 7.00 34.40
C GLU A 29 5.92 7.10 33.18
N GLU A 30 5.10 8.15 33.10
CA GLU A 30 4.21 8.40 31.98
C GLU A 30 4.98 8.65 30.67
N ILE A 31 6.05 9.45 30.72
CA ILE A 31 6.94 9.67 29.57
C ILE A 31 7.55 8.36 29.11
N LYS A 32 8.12 7.55 30.02
CA LYS A 32 8.72 6.24 29.65
C LYS A 32 7.70 5.32 28.99
N LEU A 33 6.48 5.27 29.52
CA LEU A 33 5.41 4.46 28.96
C LEU A 33 5.03 4.93 27.55
N LYS A 34 4.81 6.24 27.39
CA LYS A 34 4.52 6.86 26.08
C LYS A 34 5.66 6.66 25.09
N THR A 35 6.91 6.84 25.50
CA THR A 35 8.08 6.61 24.64
C THR A 35 8.08 5.17 24.12
N LYS A 36 7.88 4.19 24.99
CA LYS A 36 7.81 2.78 24.59
C LYS A 36 6.62 2.50 23.65
N GLU A 37 5.47 3.13 23.87
CA GLU A 37 4.34 3.02 22.94
C GLU A 37 4.65 3.61 21.57
N TYR A 38 5.29 4.79 21.51
CA TYR A 38 5.67 5.43 20.26
C TYR A 38 6.74 4.63 19.51
N GLU A 39 7.73 4.08 20.22
CA GLU A 39 8.73 3.19 19.63
C GLU A 39 8.06 1.97 18.97
N ASN A 40 7.13 1.31 19.65
CA ASN A 40 6.40 0.18 19.05
C ASN A 40 5.57 0.61 17.84
N LYS A 41 4.89 1.76 17.90
CA LYS A 41 4.13 2.30 16.76
C LYS A 41 5.03 2.61 15.56
N ILE A 42 6.23 3.13 15.79
CA ILE A 42 7.22 3.40 14.74
C ILE A 42 7.64 2.08 14.08
N LEU A 43 8.01 1.07 14.87
CA LEU A 43 8.40 -0.25 14.34
C LEU A 43 7.27 -0.89 13.52
N ASP A 44 6.03 -0.82 14.02
CA ASP A 44 4.86 -1.34 13.30
C ASP A 44 4.60 -0.59 11.98
N LEU A 45 4.83 0.74 11.96
CA LEU A 45 4.72 1.55 10.75
C LEU A 45 5.82 1.23 9.75
N GLU A 46 7.07 1.12 10.20
CA GLU A 46 8.21 0.78 9.34
C GLU A 46 8.02 -0.60 8.69
N LEU A 47 7.56 -1.59 9.45
CA LEU A 47 7.25 -2.92 8.94
C LEU A 47 6.14 -2.85 7.88
N LYS A 48 5.02 -2.16 8.16
CA LYS A 48 3.93 -1.98 7.20
C LYS A 48 4.42 -1.29 5.93
N MET A 49 5.24 -0.24 6.06
CA MET A 49 5.79 0.46 4.90
C MET A 49 6.72 -0.43 4.07
N ALA A 50 7.53 -1.29 4.70
CA ALA A 50 8.38 -2.24 3.98
C ALA A 50 7.54 -3.24 3.18
N VAL A 51 6.47 -3.76 3.78
CA VAL A 51 5.51 -4.64 3.12
C VAL A 51 4.79 -3.92 1.97
N GLU A 52 4.29 -2.71 2.18
CA GLU A 52 3.63 -1.90 1.14
C GLU A 52 4.56 -1.62 -0.04
N ARG A 53 5.83 -1.29 0.21
CA ARG A 53 6.85 -1.13 -0.84
C ARG A 53 7.00 -2.40 -1.66
N GLN A 54 7.10 -3.56 -1.00
CA GLN A 54 7.25 -4.83 -1.70
C GLN A 54 6.01 -5.18 -2.53
N LEU A 55 4.80 -4.97 -1.98
CA LEU A 55 3.54 -5.18 -2.70
C LEU A 55 3.42 -4.28 -3.93
N PHE A 56 3.86 -3.02 -3.82
CA PHE A 56 3.93 -2.09 -4.94
C PHE A 56 4.90 -2.59 -6.01
N MET A 57 6.11 -3.03 -5.62
CA MET A 57 7.10 -3.58 -6.55
C MET A 57 6.61 -4.85 -7.24
N SER A 58 5.83 -5.68 -6.55
CA SER A 58 5.22 -6.89 -7.11
C SER A 58 3.95 -6.62 -7.94
N LYS A 59 3.59 -5.35 -8.18
CA LYS A 59 2.42 -4.93 -8.98
C LYS A 59 1.09 -5.45 -8.46
N ALA A 60 0.89 -5.42 -7.14
CA ALA A 60 -0.41 -5.70 -6.53
C ALA A 60 -1.46 -4.69 -7.03
N LYS A 61 -2.61 -5.19 -7.50
CA LYS A 61 -3.74 -4.38 -8.02
C LYS A 61 -4.41 -3.55 -6.93
N ASN A 62 -4.49 -4.09 -5.70
CA ASN A 62 -5.01 -3.40 -4.53
C ASN A 62 -4.12 -3.71 -3.32
N ILE A 63 -3.17 -2.80 -3.05
CA ILE A 63 -2.19 -2.95 -1.97
C ILE A 63 -2.87 -3.20 -0.62
N LYS A 64 -3.95 -2.49 -0.31
CA LYS A 64 -4.64 -2.62 0.98
C LYS A 64 -5.28 -4.01 1.15
N ALA A 65 -5.87 -4.55 0.08
CA ALA A 65 -6.46 -5.88 0.10
C ALA A 65 -5.38 -6.97 0.19
N THR A 66 -4.32 -6.86 -0.61
CA THR A 66 -3.21 -7.84 -0.57
C THR A 66 -2.47 -7.79 0.76
N MET A 67 -2.28 -6.61 1.34
CA MET A 67 -1.67 -6.45 2.66
C MET A 67 -2.50 -7.08 3.78
N ALA A 68 -3.83 -7.10 3.66
CA ALA A 68 -4.70 -7.75 4.65
C ALA A 68 -4.51 -9.28 4.71
N LEU A 69 -3.93 -9.88 3.67
CA LEU A 69 -3.61 -11.31 3.62
C LEU A 69 -2.23 -11.64 4.23
N ILE A 70 -1.44 -10.63 4.62
CA ILE A 70 -0.11 -10.82 5.19
C ILE A 70 -0.21 -11.03 6.70
N ASP A 71 0.33 -12.15 7.16
CA ASP A 71 0.50 -12.45 8.57
C ASP A 71 1.73 -11.73 9.15
N PHE A 72 1.51 -10.53 9.67
CA PHE A 72 2.56 -9.72 10.30
C PHE A 72 3.22 -10.39 11.52
N ASN A 73 2.61 -11.42 12.13
CA ASN A 73 3.21 -12.11 13.27
C ASN A 73 4.42 -12.97 12.89
N LYS A 74 4.56 -13.30 11.60
CA LYS A 74 5.71 -14.04 11.07
C LYS A 74 6.91 -13.14 10.76
N LEU A 75 6.74 -11.81 10.85
CA LEU A 75 7.77 -10.84 10.54
C LEU A 75 8.33 -10.22 11.82
N ASP A 76 9.65 -10.07 11.90
CA ASP A 76 10.29 -9.36 13.01
C ASP A 76 10.15 -7.85 12.79
N ARG A 77 9.38 -7.19 13.67
CA ARG A 77 9.23 -5.74 13.67
C ARG A 77 10.49 -4.97 14.05
N LYS A 78 11.46 -5.61 14.73
CA LYS A 78 12.72 -4.96 15.16
C LYS A 78 13.82 -5.04 14.10
N ASN A 79 13.84 -6.13 13.33
CA ASN A 79 14.80 -6.34 12.26
C ASN A 79 14.03 -6.72 10.99
N ILE A 80 13.75 -5.70 10.18
CA ILE A 80 13.01 -5.87 8.94
C ILE A 80 13.87 -6.68 7.95
N ASP A 81 13.52 -7.94 7.73
CA ASP A 81 14.13 -8.78 6.71
C ASP A 81 13.39 -8.63 5.37
N GLU A 82 13.95 -7.83 4.48
CA GLU A 82 13.40 -7.59 3.14
C GLU A 82 13.27 -8.87 2.31
N LYS A 83 14.14 -9.89 2.53
CA LYS A 83 14.04 -11.16 1.82
C LYS A 83 12.85 -11.98 2.31
N ALA A 84 12.61 -12.01 3.62
CA ALA A 84 11.44 -12.68 4.19
C ALA A 84 10.14 -12.05 3.68
N ILE A 85 10.07 -10.71 3.66
CA ILE A 85 8.92 -9.97 3.12
C ILE A 85 8.73 -10.27 1.63
N LYS A 86 9.81 -10.26 0.84
CA LYS A 86 9.77 -10.60 -0.58
C LYS A 86 9.25 -12.02 -0.81
N ASN A 87 9.79 -13.01 -0.11
CA ASN A 87 9.36 -14.40 -0.24
C ASN A 87 7.87 -14.55 0.07
N MET A 88 7.39 -13.90 1.13
CA MET A 88 5.97 -13.94 1.50
C MET A 88 5.06 -13.29 0.46
N VAL A 89 5.50 -12.18 -0.15
CA VAL A 89 4.76 -11.54 -1.25
C VAL A 89 4.81 -12.39 -2.53
N ASP A 90 5.94 -13.05 -2.80
CA ASP A 90 6.08 -13.95 -3.94
C ASP A 90 5.22 -15.22 -3.79
N GLU A 91 5.07 -15.75 -2.56
CA GLU A 91 4.11 -16.82 -2.25
C GLU A 91 2.68 -16.39 -2.57
N LEU A 92 2.26 -15.19 -2.16
CA LEU A 92 0.95 -14.64 -2.52
C LEU A 92 0.79 -14.42 -4.03
N ARG A 93 1.87 -14.06 -4.74
CA ARG A 93 1.84 -13.87 -6.19
C ARG A 93 1.70 -15.18 -6.95
N ASN A 94 2.30 -16.25 -6.45
CA ASN A 94 2.35 -17.55 -7.13
C ASN A 94 1.24 -18.52 -6.71
N ASN A 95 0.58 -18.29 -5.57
CA ASN A 95 -0.54 -19.09 -5.12
C ASN A 95 -1.78 -18.87 -6.02
N GLU A 96 -2.41 -19.95 -6.47
CA GLU A 96 -3.58 -19.93 -7.36
C GLU A 96 -4.75 -19.09 -6.80
N GLU A 97 -4.95 -19.13 -5.49
CA GLU A 97 -6.05 -18.41 -4.82
C GLU A 97 -5.81 -16.91 -4.75
N THR A 98 -4.56 -16.44 -4.83
CA THR A 98 -4.22 -15.01 -4.61
C THR A 98 -3.51 -14.36 -5.79
N LYS A 99 -3.10 -15.13 -6.80
CA LYS A 99 -2.43 -14.65 -8.02
C LYS A 99 -3.23 -13.55 -8.73
N PHE A 100 -4.56 -13.62 -8.68
CA PHE A 100 -5.45 -12.62 -9.30
C PHE A 100 -5.26 -11.20 -8.75
N LEU A 101 -4.74 -11.07 -7.52
CA LEU A 101 -4.47 -9.80 -6.87
C LEU A 101 -3.24 -9.08 -7.45
N PHE A 102 -2.43 -9.76 -8.27
CA PHE A 102 -1.23 -9.22 -8.88
C PHE A 102 -1.43 -9.04 -10.38
N SER A 103 -0.72 -8.07 -10.95
CA SER A 103 -0.71 -7.88 -12.39
C SER A 103 0.28 -8.85 -13.02
N GLU A 104 -0.14 -9.50 -14.10
CA GLU A 104 0.78 -10.26 -14.94
C GLU A 104 1.62 -9.28 -15.77
N GLU A 105 2.85 -9.67 -16.12
CA GLU A 105 3.76 -8.81 -16.90
C GLU A 105 3.30 -8.65 -18.35
N GLU A 106 2.42 -9.54 -18.81
CA GLU A 106 1.74 -9.44 -20.08
C GLU A 106 0.60 -8.43 -19.96
N TYR A 107 0.96 -7.15 -20.07
CA TYR A 107 0.11 -6.28 -20.86
C TYR A 107 0.06 -6.94 -22.23
N ASN A 108 -1.01 -7.70 -22.51
CA ASN A 108 -1.47 -7.90 -23.87
C ASN A 108 -1.51 -6.49 -24.46
N LYS A 109 -0.47 -6.11 -25.21
CA LYS A 109 -0.50 -4.89 -26.01
C LYS A 109 -1.73 -5.10 -26.85
N ILE A 110 -2.80 -4.37 -26.54
CA ILE A 110 -3.92 -4.24 -27.45
C ILE A 110 -3.29 -3.51 -28.63
N THR A 111 -2.76 -4.28 -29.57
CA THR A 111 -2.37 -3.79 -30.88
C THR A 111 -3.70 -3.41 -31.49
N GLY A 112 -4.11 -2.15 -31.25
CA GLY A 112 -5.33 -1.62 -31.81
C GLY A 112 -5.37 -1.92 -33.31
N PHE A 113 -6.58 -2.06 -33.84
CA PHE A 113 -6.79 -2.28 -35.27
C PHE A 113 -5.92 -1.31 -36.08
N LYS A 114 -4.92 -1.84 -36.80
CA LYS A 114 -4.07 -1.06 -37.71
C LYS A 114 -4.83 -0.90 -39.03
N PRO A 115 -5.42 0.26 -39.33
CA PRO A 115 -6.29 0.41 -40.50
C PRO A 115 -5.54 0.32 -41.84
N LEU A 116 -4.20 0.27 -41.81
CA LEU A 116 -3.34 0.27 -43.00
C LEU A 116 -2.80 -1.13 -43.40
N GLU A 117 -2.92 -2.16 -42.57
CA GLU A 117 -2.44 -3.51 -42.94
C GLU A 117 -3.49 -4.35 -43.67
N SER A 118 -4.76 -3.99 -43.56
CA SER A 118 -5.81 -4.49 -44.46
C SER A 118 -5.80 -3.68 -45.75
N ASN A 119 -5.56 -4.34 -46.89
CA ASN A 119 -5.64 -3.79 -48.26
C ASN A 119 -7.07 -3.31 -48.64
N ILE A 120 -7.68 -2.42 -47.86
CA ILE A 120 -9.00 -1.82 -48.11
C ILE A 120 -8.84 -0.48 -48.85
N SER A 121 -7.61 -0.06 -49.16
CA SER A 121 -7.32 1.17 -49.91
C SER A 121 -7.79 1.14 -51.38
N SER A 122 -8.18 -0.02 -51.91
CA SER A 122 -8.64 -0.15 -53.30
C SER A 122 -10.14 0.12 -53.49
N ILE A 123 -10.95 0.15 -52.41
CA ILE A 123 -12.41 0.30 -52.50
C ILE A 123 -12.89 1.65 -51.96
N ALA A 124 -12.21 2.23 -50.98
CA ALA A 124 -12.65 3.49 -50.34
C ALA A 124 -12.68 4.72 -51.28
N ASN A 125 -12.01 4.66 -52.44
CA ASN A 125 -11.95 5.76 -53.40
C ASN A 125 -12.82 5.56 -54.66
N ARG A 126 -13.65 4.50 -54.73
CA ARG A 126 -14.63 4.32 -55.81
C ARG A 126 -16.03 4.56 -55.26
N GLN A 127 -16.75 5.51 -55.84
CA GLN A 127 -18.20 5.63 -55.65
C GLN A 127 -18.85 4.38 -56.26
N LEU A 128 -19.08 3.36 -55.45
CA LEU A 128 -19.83 2.17 -55.84
C LEU A 128 -21.31 2.52 -55.99
N SER A 129 -21.98 1.92 -56.97
CA SER A 129 -23.43 2.07 -57.06
C SER A 129 -24.11 1.29 -55.93
N TYR A 130 -25.35 1.66 -55.59
CA TYR A 130 -26.11 1.02 -54.52
C TYR A 130 -26.27 -0.50 -54.72
N GLU A 131 -26.40 -0.96 -55.96
CA GLU A 131 -26.51 -2.39 -56.28
C GLU A 131 -25.22 -3.16 -56.01
N GLU A 132 -24.06 -2.52 -56.21
CA GLU A 132 -22.75 -3.12 -55.96
C GLU A 132 -22.47 -3.21 -54.46
N LEU A 133 -22.93 -2.23 -53.68
CA LEU A 133 -22.86 -2.26 -52.21
C LEU A 133 -23.71 -3.39 -51.64
N CYS A 134 -24.96 -3.56 -52.12
CA CYS A 134 -25.84 -4.64 -51.66
C CYS A 134 -25.23 -6.03 -51.89
N LYS A 135 -24.63 -6.28 -53.07
CA LYS A 135 -23.92 -7.53 -53.35
C LYS A 135 -22.73 -7.79 -52.44
N TYR A 136 -22.08 -6.74 -51.94
CA TYR A 136 -20.93 -6.86 -51.05
C TYR A 136 -21.34 -7.27 -49.64
N TYR A 137 -22.42 -6.67 -49.12
CA TYR A 137 -22.98 -7.03 -47.82
C TYR A 137 -23.61 -8.43 -47.80
N GLU A 138 -24.23 -8.86 -48.90
CA GLU A 138 -24.76 -10.23 -49.03
C GLU A 138 -23.66 -11.31 -49.06
N LYS A 139 -22.45 -10.96 -49.54
CA LYS A 139 -21.32 -11.90 -49.59
C LYS A 139 -20.59 -12.08 -48.26
N GLY A 140 -20.96 -11.33 -47.22
CA GLY A 140 -20.51 -11.58 -45.84
C GLY A 140 -18.99 -11.54 -45.64
N ILE A 141 -18.25 -10.74 -46.41
CA ILE A 141 -16.81 -10.55 -46.22
C ILE A 141 -16.63 -9.41 -45.21
N PHE A 142 -16.43 -9.77 -43.94
CA PHE A 142 -15.87 -8.94 -42.87
C PHE A 142 -14.43 -9.37 -42.60
#